data_AF-A0A7S9VSD2-F1
#
_entry.id   AF-A0A7S9VSD2-F1
#
_cell.length_a   1.000
_cell.length_b   1.000
_cell.length_c   1.000
_cell.angle_alpha   90.00
_cell.angle_beta   90.00
_cell.angle_gamma   90.00
#
_symmetry.space_group_name_H-M   'P 1'
#
loop_
_entity.id
_entity.type
_entity.pdbx_description
1 polymer ?
#
loop_
_entity_poly.entity_id
_entity_poly.type
_entity_poly.pdbx_seq_one_letter_code
_entity_poly.pdbx_strand_id
1 'polypeptide(L)'
;MARTFGRSFGTKDYAREELVAEMGSAFLCAALGIVPTVRHADYIGSWLEALRGDMSDDPAVRGSTGPRGRAIFRAARHASQAAEWLLAQHREAGQAVCDGRLAA
;
A
#
# COMPACT_ATOMS: atom_id res chain seq x y z
N MET A 1 -14.76 4.26 8.77
CA MET A 1 -13.86 3.16 9.19
C MET A 1 -13.05 3.63 10.39
N ALA A 2 -13.34 3.11 11.58
CA ALA A 2 -12.53 3.38 12.76
C ALA A 2 -11.22 2.60 12.65
N ARG A 3 -10.09 3.28 12.74
CA ARG A 3 -8.73 2.72 12.71
C ARG A 3 -8.20 2.71 14.13
N THR A 4 -7.79 1.54 14.62
CA THR A 4 -7.08 1.41 15.89
C THR A 4 -5.60 1.48 15.60
N PHE A 5 -4.98 2.63 15.86
CA PHE A 5 -3.52 2.76 15.84
C PHE A 5 -2.92 2.00 17.03
N GLY A 6 -1.82 1.28 16.82
CA GLY A 6 -1.06 0.63 17.90
C GLY A 6 -1.09 -0.91 17.94
N ARG A 7 -1.41 -1.61 16.85
CA ARG A 7 -1.16 -3.06 16.79
C ARG A 7 0.34 -3.34 16.68
N SER A 8 0.81 -4.36 17.39
CA SER A 8 2.21 -4.77 17.45
C SER A 8 2.75 -5.17 16.07
N PHE A 9 4.05 -4.90 15.86
CA PHE A 9 4.82 -5.41 14.73
C PHE A 9 4.59 -6.92 14.56
N GLY A 10 4.36 -7.36 13.31
CA GLY A 10 4.17 -8.78 12.97
C GLY A 10 2.71 -9.27 12.96
N THR A 11 1.72 -8.42 13.24
CA THR A 11 0.31 -8.79 13.06
C THR A 11 -0.10 -8.81 11.58
N LYS A 12 -1.09 -9.63 11.22
CA LYS A 12 -1.60 -9.73 9.83
C LYS A 12 -2.13 -8.40 9.28
N ASP A 13 -2.75 -7.58 10.12
CA ASP A 13 -3.22 -6.25 9.75
C ASP A 13 -2.05 -5.30 9.45
N TYR A 14 -1.02 -5.32 10.29
CA TYR A 14 0.22 -4.55 10.07
C TYR A 14 0.90 -4.97 8.75
N ALA A 15 1.03 -6.27 8.49
CA ALA A 15 1.60 -6.77 7.23
C ALA A 15 0.80 -6.30 5.99
N ARG A 16 -0.52 -6.13 6.11
CA ARG A 16 -1.35 -5.57 5.03
C ARG A 16 -1.11 -4.08 4.82
N GLU A 17 -0.96 -3.30 5.88
CA GLU A 17 -0.67 -1.87 5.80
C GLU A 17 0.69 -1.62 5.16
N GLU A 18 1.71 -2.35 5.58
CA GLU A 18 3.05 -2.32 4.97
C GLU A 18 3.01 -2.70 3.48
N LEU A 19 2.26 -3.75 3.12
CA LEU A 19 2.09 -4.16 1.73
C LEU A 19 1.45 -3.05 0.87
N VAL A 20 0.45 -2.34 1.39
CA VAL A 20 -0.19 -1.21 0.69
C VAL A 20 0.78 -0.04 0.57
N ALA A 21 1.52 0.29 1.62
CA ALA A 21 2.48 1.39 1.64
C ALA A 21 3.60 1.17 0.62
N GLU A 22 4.17 -0.03 0.56
CA GLU A 22 5.26 -0.35 -0.36
C GLU A 22 4.82 -0.46 -1.83
N MET A 23 3.63 -1.01 -2.10
CA MET A 23 3.08 -0.91 -3.48
C MET A 23 2.80 0.54 -3.87
N GLY A 24 2.31 1.36 -2.94
CA GLY A 24 2.08 2.79 -3.16
C GLY A 24 3.38 3.54 -3.46
N SER A 25 4.44 3.28 -2.68
CA SER A 25 5.76 3.88 -2.90
C SER A 25 6.33 3.50 -4.26
N ALA A 26 6.21 2.22 -4.67
CA ALA A 26 6.63 1.74 -5.98
C ALA A 26 5.87 2.41 -7.14
N PHE A 27 4.54 2.56 -7.02
CA PHE A 27 3.73 3.25 -8.02
C PHE A 27 4.10 4.73 -8.16
N LEU A 28 4.35 5.41 -7.03
CA LEU A 28 4.80 6.81 -7.03
C LEU A 28 6.18 6.95 -7.66
N CYS A 29 7.12 6.06 -7.32
CA CYS A 29 8.45 6.06 -7.91
C CYS A 29 8.39 5.89 -9.43
N ALA A 30 7.59 4.93 -9.91
CA ALA A 30 7.37 4.72 -11.33
C ALA A 30 6.73 5.94 -12.01
N ALA A 31 5.71 6.56 -11.39
CA ALA A 31 5.01 7.71 -11.95
C ALA A 31 5.86 8.99 -11.98
N LEU A 32 6.76 9.16 -11.02
CA LEU A 32 7.65 10.33 -10.90
C LEU A 32 9.02 10.11 -11.54
N GLY A 33 9.29 8.93 -12.10
CA GLY A 33 10.60 8.59 -12.68
C GLY A 33 11.72 8.47 -11.64
N ILE A 34 11.37 8.25 -10.37
CA ILE A 34 12.34 8.08 -9.28
C ILE A 34 12.85 6.64 -9.31
N VAL A 35 14.17 6.47 -9.44
CA VAL A 35 14.80 5.15 -9.29
C VAL A 35 14.88 4.82 -7.80
N PRO A 36 14.20 3.77 -7.32
CA PRO A 36 14.25 3.39 -5.91
C PRO A 36 15.67 2.90 -5.56
N THR A 37 16.27 3.52 -4.56
CA THR A 37 17.64 3.21 -4.09
C THR A 37 17.69 2.08 -3.07
N VAL A 38 16.55 1.73 -2.48
CA VAL A 38 16.44 0.68 -1.46
C VAL A 38 15.48 -0.41 -1.94
N ARG A 39 15.93 -1.67 -1.90
CA ARG A 39 15.09 -2.85 -2.11
C ARG A 39 14.95 -3.59 -0.80
N HIS A 40 13.86 -3.36 -0.09
CA HIS A 40 13.56 -4.07 1.15
C HIS A 40 13.01 -5.48 0.84
N ALA A 41 13.91 -6.39 0.45
CA ALA A 41 13.56 -7.79 0.16
C ALA A 41 13.04 -8.54 1.40
N ASP A 42 13.37 -8.07 2.61
CA ASP A 42 12.96 -8.67 3.88
C ASP A 42 11.43 -8.70 4.07
N TYR A 43 10.68 -7.80 3.40
CA TYR A 43 9.22 -7.74 3.50
C TYR A 43 8.49 -8.70 2.54
N ILE A 44 9.20 -9.33 1.59
CA ILE A 44 8.61 -10.39 0.76
C ILE A 44 8.19 -11.59 1.63
N GLY A 45 8.95 -11.88 2.69
CA GLY A 45 8.62 -12.95 3.65
C GLY A 45 7.27 -12.75 4.32
N SER A 46 7.03 -11.57 4.89
CA SER A 46 5.78 -11.26 5.58
C SER A 46 4.58 -11.19 4.62
N TRP A 47 4.80 -10.77 3.37
CA TRP A 47 3.76 -10.79 2.32
C TRP A 47 3.41 -12.21 1.87
N LEU A 48 4.40 -13.08 1.72
CA LEU A 48 4.19 -14.48 1.38
C LEU A 48 3.38 -15.20 2.47
N GLU A 49 3.62 -14.90 3.74
CA GLU A 49 2.82 -15.45 4.84
C GLU A 49 1.37 -14.96 4.81
N ALA A 50 1.14 -13.67 4.58
CA ALA A 50 -0.20 -13.11 4.46
C ALA A 50 -0.98 -13.71 3.26
N LEU A 51 -0.29 -13.93 2.14
CA LEU A 51 -0.86 -14.55 0.93
C LEU A 51 -1.14 -16.04 1.12
N ARG A 52 -0.23 -16.79 1.75
CA ARG A 52 -0.48 -18.20 2.09
C ARG A 52 -1.66 -18.36 3.03
N GLY A 53 -1.81 -17.46 4.00
CA GLY A 53 -2.97 -17.43 4.90
C GLY A 53 -4.31 -17.17 4.18
N ASP A 54 -4.33 -16.31 3.15
CA ASP A 54 -5.53 -16.03 2.33
C ASP A 54 -5.87 -17.18 1.35
N MET A 55 -4.91 -18.05 1.05
CA MET A 55 -5.08 -19.22 0.17
C MET A 55 -5.38 -20.53 0.93
N SER A 56 -5.08 -20.60 2.23
CA SER A 56 -5.26 -21.81 3.04
C SER A 56 -6.72 -22.30 3.07
N ASP A 57 -6.90 -23.62 2.93
CA ASP A 57 -8.18 -24.31 3.09
C ASP A 57 -8.66 -24.33 4.55
N ASP A 58 -7.74 -24.23 5.50
CA ASP A 58 -8.03 -24.33 6.93
C ASP A 58 -8.77 -23.07 7.44
N PRO A 59 -10.04 -23.20 7.89
CA PRO A 59 -10.83 -22.08 8.39
C PRO A 59 -10.27 -21.45 9.68
N ALA A 60 -9.44 -22.14 10.46
CA ALA A 60 -8.79 -21.59 11.65
C ALA A 60 -7.60 -20.68 11.30
N VAL A 61 -6.97 -20.90 10.14
CA VAL A 61 -5.85 -20.10 9.62
C VAL A 61 -6.37 -18.92 8.79
N ARG A 62 -7.51 -19.12 8.12
CA ARG A 62 -8.13 -18.18 7.18
C ARG A 62 -8.72 -16.97 7.91
N GLY A 63 -7.98 -15.86 7.92
CA GLY A 63 -8.39 -14.61 8.57
C GLY A 63 -9.58 -13.86 7.93
N SER A 64 -10.31 -14.45 6.96
CA SER A 64 -11.46 -13.82 6.30
C SER A 64 -12.39 -14.85 5.64
N THR A 65 -13.71 -14.67 5.77
CA THR A 65 -14.75 -15.53 5.15
C THR A 65 -15.07 -15.14 3.70
N GLY A 66 -14.16 -14.46 3.00
CA GLY A 66 -14.32 -14.01 1.62
C GLY A 66 -13.70 -14.94 0.57
N PRO A 67 -13.88 -14.65 -0.73
CA PRO A 67 -13.20 -15.35 -1.81
C PRO A 67 -11.67 -15.22 -1.70
N ARG A 68 -10.99 -16.35 -1.90
CA ARG A 68 -9.55 -16.55 -1.70
C ARG A 68 -8.69 -15.88 -2.77
N GLY A 69 -7.40 -15.69 -2.47
CA GLY A 69 -6.41 -15.20 -3.43
C GLY A 69 -6.63 -13.75 -3.86
N ARG A 70 -7.38 -12.98 -3.06
CA ARG A 70 -7.74 -11.59 -3.38
C ARG A 70 -7.00 -10.59 -2.50
N ALA A 71 -6.21 -11.05 -1.53
CA ALA A 71 -5.43 -10.16 -0.66
C ALA A 71 -4.51 -9.21 -1.45
N ILE A 72 -3.72 -9.73 -2.40
CA ILE A 72 -2.85 -8.92 -3.26
C ILE A 72 -3.66 -7.90 -4.08
N PHE A 73 -4.77 -8.32 -4.69
CA PHE A 73 -5.57 -7.43 -5.53
C PHE A 73 -6.26 -6.32 -4.73
N ARG A 74 -6.72 -6.63 -3.51
CA ARG A 74 -7.27 -5.62 -2.60
C ARG A 74 -6.19 -4.64 -2.17
N ALA A 75 -5.01 -5.14 -1.80
CA ALA A 75 -3.89 -4.29 -1.40
C ALA A 75 -3.42 -3.41 -2.57
N ALA A 76 -3.25 -3.98 -3.77
CA ALA A 76 -2.92 -3.23 -4.98
C ALA A 76 -3.96 -2.14 -5.29
N ARG A 77 -5.27 -2.45 -5.18
CA ARG A 77 -6.33 -1.45 -5.35
C ARG A 77 -6.19 -0.28 -4.37
N HIS A 78 -5.96 -0.58 -3.09
CA HIS A 78 -5.77 0.47 -2.08
C HIS A 78 -4.50 1.30 -2.36
N ALA A 79 -3.41 0.64 -2.75
CA ALA A 79 -2.15 1.30 -3.10
C ALA A 79 -2.33 2.22 -4.33
N SER A 80 -3.01 1.75 -5.38
CA SER A 80 -3.30 2.56 -6.57
C SER A 80 -4.13 3.79 -6.22
N GLN A 81 -5.20 3.64 -5.43
CA GLN A 81 -6.03 4.77 -5.01
C GLN A 81 -5.24 5.81 -4.20
N ALA A 82 -4.37 5.36 -3.30
CA ALA A 82 -3.51 6.25 -2.52
C ALA A 82 -2.50 6.99 -3.39
N ALA A 83 -1.84 6.28 -4.32
CA ALA A 83 -0.87 6.85 -5.24
C ALA A 83 -1.53 7.87 -6.19
N GLU A 84 -2.70 7.54 -6.76
CA GLU A 84 -3.46 8.45 -7.62
C GLU A 84 -3.84 9.74 -6.90
N TRP A 85 -4.30 9.63 -5.64
CA TRP A 85 -4.64 10.79 -4.83
C TRP A 85 -3.41 11.69 -4.59
N LEU A 86 -2.26 11.10 -4.23
CA LEU A 86 -1.02 11.84 -4.02
C LEU A 86 -0.52 12.52 -5.31
N LEU A 87 -0.61 11.84 -6.46
CA LEU A 87 -0.24 12.40 -7.75
C LEU A 87 -1.17 13.55 -8.17
N ALA A 88 -2.46 13.46 -7.87
CA ALA A 88 -3.40 14.55 -8.10
C ALA A 88 -3.02 15.79 -7.27
N GLN A 89 -2.75 15.60 -5.97
CA GLN A 89 -2.31 16.69 -5.08
C GLN A 89 -0.98 17.30 -5.54
N HIS A 90 -0.02 16.49 -6.00
CA HIS A 90 1.24 16.97 -6.54
C HIS A 90 1.05 17.83 -7.81
N ARG A 91 0.14 17.45 -8.70
CA ARG A 91 -0.18 18.22 -9.92
C ARG A 91 -0.84 19.56 -9.58
N GLU A 92 -1.82 19.54 -8.67
CA GLU A 92 -2.51 20.75 -8.20
C GLU A 92 -1.51 21.72 -7.55
N ALA A 93 -0.61 21.22 -6.71
CA ALA A 93 0.46 22.02 -6.12
C ALA A 93 1.39 22.61 -7.19
N GLY A 94 1.81 21.83 -8.18
CA GLY A 94 2.63 22.31 -9.30
C GLY A 94 1.93 23.40 -10.13
N GLN A 95 0.62 23.25 -10.38
CA GLN A 95 -0.19 24.25 -11.07
C GLN A 95 -0.32 25.54 -10.26
N ALA A 96 -0.55 25.44 -8.94
CA ALA A 96 -0.62 26.61 -8.07
C ALA A 96 0.70 27.41 -8.01
N VAL A 97 1.84 26.72 -8.11
CA VAL A 97 3.17 27.36 -8.24
C VAL A 97 3.28 28.06 -9.59
N CYS A 98 2.94 27.40 -10.69
CA CYS A 98 2.98 27.99 -12.04
C CYS A 98 2.02 29.19 -12.18
N ASP A 99 0.87 29.15 -11.52
CA ASP A 99 -0.16 30.19 -11.54
C ASP A 99 0.17 31.37 -10.60
N GLY A 100 1.31 31.33 -9.89
CA GLY A 100 1.75 32.41 -9.00
C GLY A 100 0.92 32.58 -7.72
N ARG A 101 -0.02 31.66 -7.43
CA ARG A 101 -0.89 31.73 -6.24
C ARG A 101 -0.19 31.41 -4.92
N LEU A 102 1.03 30.87 -5.00
CA LEU A 102 1.88 30.56 -3.84
C LEU A 102 3.05 31.54 -3.67
N ALA A 103 3.18 32.56 -4.53
CA ALA A 103 4.15 33.64 -4.34
C ALA A 103 3.47 34.79 -3.59
N ALA A 104 3.54 34.75 -2.26
CA ALA A 104 3.24 35.85 -1.35
C ALA A 104 4.37 36.01 -0.33
#